data_AF-A0A1N7BDB5-F1
#
_entry.id   AF-A0A1N7BDB5-F1
#
_cell.length_a   1.000
_cell.length_b   1.000
_cell.length_c   1.000
_cell.angle_alpha   90.00
_cell.angle_beta   90.00
_cell.angle_gamma   90.00
#
_symmetry.space_group_name_H-M   'P 1'
#
loop_
_entity.id
_entity.type
_entity.pdbx_description
1 polymer ?
#
loop_
_entity_poly.entity_id
_entity_poly.type
_entity_poly.pdbx_seq_one_letter_code
_entity_poly.pdbx_strand_id
1 'polypeptide(L)'
;MELTKFKELHARFFGKELPEEVLQSEEFEAYEEAIHEDEACYNWAITDKLKSKGFAYESYCCLMMADKVYESLDTDGEIRYDDPEVVINQWDEGLYGIPVHNGSATMVVINYCPWCGTKLNK
;
A
#
# COMPACT_ATOMS: atom_id res chain seq x y z
N MET A 1 -5.25 -18.32 -5.10
CA MET A 1 -6.58 -18.38 -5.77
C MET A 1 -6.38 -18.11 -7.25
N GLU A 2 -7.20 -18.63 -8.17
CA GLU A 2 -7.09 -18.20 -9.58
C GLU A 2 -7.33 -16.70 -9.74
N LEU A 3 -6.40 -16.01 -10.42
CA LEU A 3 -6.40 -14.54 -10.52
C LEU A 3 -7.71 -13.99 -11.09
N THR A 4 -8.33 -14.66 -12.07
CA THR A 4 -9.62 -14.23 -12.63
C THR A 4 -10.72 -14.19 -11.57
N LYS A 5 -10.81 -15.23 -10.73
CA LYS A 5 -11.77 -15.29 -9.62
C LYS A 5 -11.46 -14.21 -8.58
N PHE A 6 -10.17 -14.01 -8.27
CA PHE A 6 -9.76 -12.94 -7.36
C PHE A 6 -10.24 -11.56 -7.84
N LYS A 7 -10.12 -11.25 -9.13
CA LYS A 7 -10.57 -9.96 -9.68
C LYS A 7 -12.08 -9.74 -9.51
N GLU A 8 -12.88 -10.79 -9.69
CA GLU A 8 -14.33 -10.73 -9.47
C GLU A 8 -14.65 -10.45 -8.00
N LEU A 9 -13.98 -11.13 -7.07
CA LEU A 9 -14.13 -10.91 -5.62
C LEU A 9 -13.62 -9.54 -5.19
N HIS A 10 -12.49 -9.09 -5.73
CA HIS A 10 -11.92 -7.77 -5.47
C HIS A 10 -12.89 -6.68 -5.88
N ALA A 11 -13.49 -6.77 -7.07
CA ALA A 11 -14.53 -5.83 -7.51
C ALA A 11 -15.78 -5.85 -6.60
N ARG A 12 -16.06 -6.99 -5.95
CA ARG A 12 -17.20 -7.16 -5.04
C ARG A 12 -16.92 -6.66 -3.62
N PHE A 13 -15.69 -6.79 -3.12
CA PHE A 13 -15.36 -6.59 -1.71
C PHE A 13 -14.50 -5.37 -1.43
N PHE A 14 -13.54 -5.04 -2.31
CA PHE A 14 -12.56 -3.99 -2.05
C PHE A 14 -13.22 -2.61 -1.92
N GLY A 15 -12.89 -1.90 -0.83
CA GLY A 15 -13.32 -0.52 -0.58
C GLY A 15 -14.82 -0.34 -0.33
N LYS A 16 -15.55 -1.41 0.00
CA LYS A 16 -16.99 -1.37 0.25
C LYS A 16 -17.31 -1.68 1.72
N GLU A 17 -18.36 -1.05 2.21
CA GLU A 17 -18.97 -1.42 3.48
C GLU A 17 -19.77 -2.72 3.26
N LEU A 18 -19.35 -3.80 3.89
CA LEU A 18 -19.93 -5.14 3.71
C LEU A 18 -20.74 -5.55 4.95
N PRO A 19 -21.87 -6.26 4.78
CA PRO A 19 -22.58 -6.87 5.90
C PRO A 19 -21.71 -7.88 6.65
N GLU A 20 -21.94 -8.03 7.96
CA GLU A 20 -21.19 -8.96 8.81
C GLU A 20 -21.24 -10.40 8.30
N GLU A 21 -22.37 -10.82 7.74
CA GLU A 21 -22.54 -12.17 7.19
C GLU A 21 -21.63 -12.42 5.99
N VAL A 22 -21.31 -11.36 5.23
CA VAL A 22 -20.36 -11.45 4.10
C VAL A 22 -18.94 -11.52 4.61
N LEU A 23 -18.59 -10.71 5.62
CA LEU A 23 -17.25 -10.71 6.23
C LEU A 23 -16.90 -12.06 6.88
N GLN A 24 -17.90 -12.78 7.39
CA GLN A 24 -17.73 -14.11 7.98
C GLN A 24 -17.85 -15.26 6.97
N SER A 25 -18.03 -14.96 5.68
CA SER A 25 -18.18 -15.99 4.66
C SER A 25 -16.84 -16.58 4.23
N GLU A 26 -16.81 -17.89 3.91
CA GLU A 26 -15.63 -18.58 3.35
C GLU A 26 -15.13 -17.92 2.06
N GLU A 27 -16.03 -17.27 1.31
CA GLU A 27 -15.67 -16.55 0.07
C GLU A 27 -14.85 -15.28 0.36
N PHE A 28 -15.20 -14.55 1.41
CA PHE A 28 -14.45 -13.38 1.85
C PHE A 28 -13.11 -13.78 2.46
N GLU A 29 -13.10 -14.83 3.30
CA GLU A 29 -11.87 -15.40 3.86
C GLU A 29 -10.90 -15.82 2.76
N ALA A 30 -11.36 -16.55 1.73
CA ALA A 30 -10.52 -16.95 0.61
C ALA A 30 -9.99 -15.75 -0.19
N TYR A 31 -10.75 -14.65 -0.26
CA TYR A 31 -10.31 -13.40 -0.87
C TYR A 31 -9.22 -12.70 -0.05
N GLU A 32 -9.37 -12.64 1.28
CA GLU A 32 -8.37 -12.09 2.19
C GLU A 32 -7.08 -12.93 2.21
N GLU A 33 -7.21 -14.25 2.19
CA GLU A 33 -6.05 -15.14 2.07
C GLU A 33 -5.32 -14.88 0.74
N ALA A 34 -6.07 -14.77 -0.36
CA ALA A 34 -5.48 -14.50 -1.67
C ALA A 34 -4.76 -13.14 -1.73
N ILE A 35 -5.29 -12.08 -1.13
CA ILE A 35 -4.61 -10.78 -1.18
C ILE A 35 -3.32 -10.75 -0.35
N HIS A 36 -3.20 -11.58 0.69
CA HIS A 36 -2.04 -11.60 1.57
C HIS A 36 -0.98 -12.64 1.17
N GLU A 37 -1.41 -13.82 0.72
CA GLU A 37 -0.53 -14.98 0.53
C GLU A 37 -0.23 -15.27 -0.95
N ASP A 38 -1.03 -14.76 -1.89
CA ASP A 38 -0.84 -14.98 -3.33
C ASP A 38 -0.21 -13.74 -3.98
N GLU A 39 1.07 -13.87 -4.36
CA GLU A 39 1.84 -12.77 -4.95
C GLU A 39 1.18 -12.17 -6.21
N ALA A 40 0.56 -13.00 -7.06
CA ALA A 40 -0.06 -12.53 -8.28
C ALA A 40 -1.34 -11.73 -8.00
N CYS A 41 -2.13 -12.16 -7.02
CA CYS A 41 -3.32 -11.45 -6.56
C CYS A 41 -2.94 -10.12 -5.89
N TYR A 42 -1.99 -10.15 -4.96
CA TYR A 42 -1.45 -8.95 -4.30
C TYR A 42 -0.93 -7.94 -5.32
N ASN A 43 -0.01 -8.37 -6.20
CA ASN A 43 0.61 -7.48 -7.17
C ASN A 43 -0.42 -6.85 -8.11
N TRP A 44 -1.42 -7.62 -8.54
CA TRP A 44 -2.51 -7.09 -9.36
C TRP A 44 -3.35 -6.06 -8.60
N ALA A 45 -3.77 -6.37 -7.36
CA ALA A 45 -4.60 -5.48 -6.55
C ALA A 45 -3.93 -4.12 -6.30
N ILE A 46 -2.67 -4.13 -5.88
CA ILE A 46 -1.90 -2.90 -5.63
C ILE A 46 -1.67 -2.12 -6.92
N THR A 47 -1.33 -2.81 -8.01
CA THR A 47 -1.16 -2.15 -9.31
C THR A 47 -2.47 -1.49 -9.78
N ASP A 48 -3.61 -2.16 -9.64
CA ASP A 48 -4.92 -1.63 -10.01
C ASP A 48 -5.28 -0.41 -9.14
N LYS A 49 -5.08 -0.50 -7.82
CA LYS A 49 -5.25 0.61 -6.87
C LYS A 49 -4.43 1.83 -7.30
N LEU A 50 -3.12 1.70 -7.46
CA LEU A 50 -2.22 2.81 -7.76
C LEU A 50 -2.49 3.41 -9.15
N LYS A 51 -2.78 2.58 -10.16
CA LYS A 51 -3.19 3.05 -11.49
C LYS A 51 -4.48 3.85 -11.46
N SER A 52 -5.50 3.37 -10.73
CA SER A 52 -6.78 4.07 -10.61
C SER A 52 -6.66 5.47 -10.01
N LYS A 53 -5.59 5.71 -9.25
CA LYS A 53 -5.26 6.98 -8.60
C LYS A 53 -4.27 7.83 -9.38
N GLY A 54 -3.78 7.36 -10.53
CA GLY A 54 -2.77 8.07 -11.32
C GLY A 54 -1.41 8.19 -10.63
N PHE A 55 -1.11 7.33 -9.66
CA PHE A 55 0.15 7.36 -8.93
C PHE A 55 1.26 6.70 -9.76
N ALA A 56 2.44 7.33 -9.83
CA ALA A 56 3.58 6.86 -10.62
C ALA A 56 4.33 5.71 -9.92
N TYR A 57 3.67 4.59 -9.68
CA TYR A 57 4.21 3.47 -8.91
C TYR A 57 5.44 2.82 -9.56
N GLU A 58 5.62 2.96 -10.88
CA GLU A 58 6.78 2.43 -11.61
C GLU A 58 8.10 3.12 -11.27
N SER A 59 8.09 4.31 -10.64
CA SER A 59 9.32 4.97 -10.20
C SER A 59 9.91 4.39 -8.91
N TYR A 60 9.22 3.45 -8.28
CA TYR A 60 9.63 2.86 -7.01
C TYR A 60 10.26 1.48 -7.21
N CYS A 61 11.11 1.08 -6.27
CA CYS A 61 11.84 -0.19 -6.36
C CYS A 61 10.96 -1.45 -6.25
N CYS A 62 9.76 -1.33 -5.67
CA CYS A 62 8.77 -2.40 -5.57
C CYS A 62 7.37 -1.83 -5.31
N LEU A 63 6.35 -2.63 -5.56
CA LEU A 63 4.94 -2.25 -5.33
C LEU A 63 4.68 -1.91 -3.87
N MET A 64 5.25 -2.65 -2.92
CA MET A 64 5.06 -2.37 -1.49
C MET A 64 5.61 -0.98 -1.09
N MET A 65 6.74 -0.56 -1.66
CA MET A 65 7.28 0.79 -1.41
C MET A 65 6.36 1.86 -2.00
N ALA A 66 5.93 1.68 -3.25
CA ALA A 66 4.99 2.60 -3.90
C ALA A 66 3.68 2.72 -3.11
N ASP A 67 3.17 1.59 -2.63
CA ASP A 67 1.94 1.51 -1.87
C ASP A 67 2.02 2.27 -0.54
N LYS A 68 3.09 2.05 0.24
CA LYS A 68 3.28 2.73 1.52
C LYS A 68 3.57 4.21 1.38
N VAL A 69 4.26 4.64 0.32
CA VAL A 69 4.39 6.07 0.00
C VAL A 69 3.06 6.66 -0.45
N TYR A 70 2.22 5.92 -1.19
CA TYR A 70 0.91 6.43 -1.56
C TYR A 70 -0.03 6.60 -0.35
N GLU A 71 -0.07 5.62 0.56
CA GLU A 71 -0.88 5.66 1.80
C GLU A 71 -0.47 6.79 2.76
N SER A 72 0.75 7.27 2.57
CA SER A 72 1.39 8.36 3.27
C SER A 72 0.84 9.75 2.91
N LEU A 73 0.18 9.87 1.75
CA LEU A 73 -0.31 11.12 1.19
C LEU A 73 -1.80 11.33 1.48
N ASP A 74 -2.20 12.59 1.61
CA ASP A 74 -3.61 12.99 1.66
C ASP A 74 -4.21 13.20 0.26
N THR A 75 -5.42 13.76 0.21
CA THR A 75 -6.13 14.02 -1.05
C THR A 75 -5.49 15.09 -1.93
N ASP A 76 -4.68 15.98 -1.34
CA ASP A 76 -3.97 17.05 -2.03
C ASP A 76 -2.55 16.61 -2.44
N GLY A 77 -2.13 15.40 -2.03
CA GLY A 77 -0.80 14.85 -2.29
C GLY A 77 0.24 15.25 -1.24
N GLU A 78 -0.20 15.79 -0.11
CA GLU A 78 0.66 16.22 0.99
C GLU A 78 0.87 15.08 2.01
N ILE A 79 2.01 15.08 2.68
CA ILE A 79 2.37 14.05 3.67
C ILE A 79 1.49 14.17 4.93
N ARG A 80 0.91 13.06 5.37
CA ARG A 80 0.09 12.94 6.58
C ARG A 80 0.93 12.75 7.85
N TYR A 81 1.62 13.80 8.29
CA TYR A 81 2.59 13.73 9.41
C TYR A 81 2.03 13.21 10.75
N ASP A 82 0.75 13.49 11.05
CA ASP A 82 0.13 13.14 12.34
C ASP A 82 -0.62 11.79 12.31
N ASP A 83 -0.57 11.06 11.19
CA ASP A 83 -1.24 9.77 11.08
C ASP A 83 -0.32 8.62 11.53
N PRO A 84 -0.64 7.91 12.63
CA PRO A 84 0.14 6.76 13.11
C PRO A 84 0.13 5.56 12.16
N GLU A 85 -0.76 5.54 11.16
CA GLU A 85 -0.79 4.49 10.13
C GLU A 85 0.29 4.67 9.06
N VAL A 86 0.93 5.86 9.00
CA VAL A 86 1.97 6.16 8.01
C VAL A 86 3.30 5.51 8.41
N VAL A 87 3.63 4.42 7.71
CA VAL A 87 4.85 3.64 7.99
C VAL A 87 6.09 4.25 7.31
N ILE A 88 5.96 4.77 6.09
CA ILE A 88 7.04 5.35 5.29
C ILE A 88 6.53 6.57 4.51
N ASN A 89 7.37 7.59 4.39
CA ASN A 89 7.17 8.77 3.54
C ASN A 89 8.36 8.96 2.57
N GLN A 90 8.12 9.72 1.49
CA GLN A 90 9.16 10.25 0.61
C GLN A 90 9.10 11.79 0.58
N TRP A 91 10.23 12.48 0.80
CA TRP A 91 10.33 13.96 0.71
C TRP A 91 10.85 14.44 -0.65
N ASP A 92 10.76 15.75 -0.89
CA ASP A 92 11.14 16.48 -2.12
C ASP A 92 12.56 16.16 -2.64
N GLU A 93 13.47 15.72 -1.77
CA GLU A 93 14.84 15.32 -2.13
C GLU A 93 14.96 13.82 -2.50
N GLY A 94 13.86 13.10 -2.63
CA GLY A 94 13.83 11.65 -2.87
C GLY A 94 14.22 10.82 -1.65
N LEU A 95 14.33 11.44 -0.47
CA LEU A 95 14.65 10.77 0.79
C LEU A 95 13.45 9.99 1.31
N TYR A 96 13.68 8.73 1.64
CA TYR A 96 12.70 7.87 2.29
C TYR A 96 12.96 7.82 3.79
N GLY A 97 11.91 7.84 4.59
CA GLY A 97 12.04 7.76 6.04
C GLY A 97 10.81 7.22 6.74
N ILE A 98 11.04 6.67 7.93
CA ILE A 98 10.00 6.25 8.86
C ILE A 98 9.65 7.46 9.73
N PRO A 99 8.41 7.96 9.71
CA PRO A 99 7.99 9.09 10.55
C PRO A 99 8.09 8.77 12.04
N VAL A 100 8.43 9.77 12.84
CA VAL A 100 8.41 9.68 14.30
C VAL A 100 7.23 10.48 14.83
N HIS A 101 6.24 9.80 15.39
CA HIS A 101 5.02 10.43 15.94
C HIS A 101 5.27 11.01 17.34
N ASN A 102 6.06 12.09 17.41
CA ASN A 102 6.35 12.83 18.65
C ASN A 102 5.79 14.26 18.66
N GLY A 103 4.87 14.56 17.73
CA GLY A 103 4.32 15.91 17.54
C GLY A 103 5.26 16.88 16.81
N SER A 104 6.32 16.37 16.16
CA SER A 104 7.21 17.15 15.31
C SER A 104 7.48 16.41 13.99
N ALA A 105 7.82 17.15 12.92
CA ALA A 105 8.18 16.57 11.62
C ALA A 105 9.59 15.97 11.66
N THR A 106 9.73 14.82 12.35
CA THR A 106 11.00 14.09 12.48
C THR A 106 10.88 12.69 11.90
N MET A 107 12.00 12.14 11.42
CA MET A 107 12.03 10.83 10.78
C MET A 107 13.36 10.11 10.98
N VAL A 108 13.32 8.79 10.83
CA VAL A 108 14.49 7.94 10.67
C VAL A 108 14.67 7.68 9.17
N VAL A 109 15.70 8.29 8.58
CA VAL A 109 16.05 8.09 7.16
C VAL A 109 16.47 6.63 6.93
N ILE A 110 15.94 6.02 5.87
CA ILE A 110 16.29 4.67 5.44
C ILE A 110 17.07 4.71 4.12
N ASN A 111 18.09 3.86 4.00
CA ASN A 111 18.92 3.77 2.79
C ASN A 111 18.63 2.52 1.96
N TYR A 112 17.77 1.63 2.45
CA TYR A 112 17.40 0.38 1.80
C TYR A 112 15.90 0.16 1.99
N CYS A 113 15.24 -0.33 0.93
CA CYS A 113 13.84 -0.73 0.99
C CYS A 113 13.67 -1.88 2.00
N PRO A 114 12.77 -1.76 3.00
CA PRO A 114 12.55 -2.83 3.99
C PRO A 114 11.99 -4.12 3.38
N TRP A 115 11.37 -4.03 2.20
CA TRP A 115 10.67 -5.16 1.59
C TRP A 115 11.47 -5.87 0.50
N CYS A 116 12.16 -5.13 -0.38
CA CYS A 116 12.93 -5.74 -1.47
C CYS A 116 14.45 -5.59 -1.32
N GLY A 117 14.93 -4.91 -0.29
CA GLY A 117 16.37 -4.71 -0.02
C GLY A 117 17.10 -3.82 -1.03
N THR A 118 16.40 -3.24 -2.01
CA THR A 118 17.00 -2.32 -2.99
C THR A 118 17.56 -1.09 -2.26
N LYS A 119 18.79 -0.71 -2.60
CA LYS A 119 19.39 0.53 -2.11
C LYS A 119 18.61 1.71 -2.66
N LEU A 120 18.06 2.53 -1.76
CA LEU A 120 17.35 3.75 -2.10
C LEU A 120 18.43 4.80 -2.38
N ASN A 121 18.47 5.30 -3.61
CA ASN A 121 19.48 6.29 -4.01
C ASN A 121 19.32 7.56 -3.15
N LYS A 122 20.45 8.25 -2.97
CA LYS A 122 20.47 9.65 -2.53
C LYS A 122 20.40 10.55 -3.75
#